data_AF-A0AAV4J4R3-F1
#
_entry.id   AF-A0AAV4J4R3-F1
#
_cell.length_a   1.000
_cell.length_b   1.000
_cell.length_c   1.000
_cell.angle_alpha   90.00
_cell.angle_beta   90.00
_cell.angle_gamma   90.00
#
_symmetry.space_group_name_H-M   'P 1'
#
loop_
_entity.id
_entity.type
_entity.pdbx_description
1 polymer ?
#
loop_
_entity_poly.entity_id
_entity_poly.type
_entity_poly.pdbx_seq_one_letter_code
_entity_poly.pdbx_strand_id
1 'polypeptide(L)'
;MSLCRGQYGKSFCACVRSTCCGQLRVGTRLPGPAYPPDPSFLVGCVVVVVVVVVVVVVVVVVVVVVIVVVVAAAAVVVVVVARHGEPTRQHFRNCSPSPKDVCDESSAYAGLKSSETYTCGKEHTNGLLRLFHHGWIPPKEQLPSERELQRKDWVTLNRARAKVGKTASTLHKWKLRHNSECPCGNQNQTMDHILSECTEGPHCLRDCTDAAQAWITHWRDKI
;
A
#
# COMPACT_ATOMS: atom_id res chain seq x y z
N MET A 1 12.82 -27.88 40.70
CA MET A 1 12.41 -26.59 40.11
C MET A 1 12.90 -26.56 38.68
N SER A 2 12.00 -26.78 37.72
CA SER A 2 12.35 -26.79 36.30
C SER A 2 11.26 -26.02 35.56
N LEU A 3 11.62 -24.83 35.08
CA LEU A 3 10.77 -23.90 34.34
C LEU A 3 10.69 -24.35 32.87
N CYS A 4 9.50 -24.74 32.40
CA CYS A 4 9.24 -24.87 30.96
C CYS A 4 8.72 -23.53 30.41
N ARG A 5 9.57 -22.85 29.63
CA ARG A 5 9.15 -21.78 28.70
C ARG A 5 8.57 -22.43 27.45
N GLY A 6 7.27 -22.25 27.22
CA GLY A 6 6.62 -22.60 25.95
C GLY A 6 6.64 -21.42 24.98
N GLN A 7 7.41 -21.55 23.90
CA GLN A 7 7.34 -20.69 22.72
C GLN A 7 6.13 -21.10 21.86
N TYR A 8 5.29 -20.13 21.51
CA TYR A 8 4.20 -20.28 20.56
C TYR A 8 4.74 -20.36 19.12
N GLY A 9 5.05 -21.58 18.67
CA GLY A 9 5.25 -21.92 17.27
C GLY A 9 4.00 -22.58 16.71
N LYS A 10 3.32 -21.92 15.77
CA LYS A 10 2.18 -22.47 15.03
C LYS A 10 2.69 -23.58 14.10
N SER A 11 2.41 -24.83 14.44
CA SER A 11 2.46 -25.95 13.50
C SER A 11 1.07 -26.52 13.34
N PHE A 12 0.50 -26.32 12.15
CA PHE A 12 -0.64 -27.08 11.66
C PHE A 12 -0.19 -28.54 11.48
N CYS A 13 -0.50 -29.41 12.44
CA CYS A 13 -0.49 -30.85 12.22
C CYS A 13 -1.88 -31.27 11.73
N ALA A 14 -2.01 -31.39 10.41
CA ALA A 14 -3.05 -32.20 9.79
C ALA A 14 -2.74 -33.68 10.11
N CYS A 15 -3.33 -34.23 11.16
CA CYS A 15 -3.30 -35.66 11.44
C CYS A 15 -4.48 -36.32 10.73
N VAL A 16 -4.25 -36.67 9.46
CA VAL A 16 -5.03 -37.69 8.75
C VAL A 16 -4.52 -39.05 9.20
N ARG A 17 -5.46 -40.00 9.35
CA ARG A 17 -5.33 -41.46 9.56
C ARG A 17 -5.35 -41.99 11.00
N SER A 18 -6.42 -42.76 11.24
CA SER A 18 -6.37 -44.21 11.53
C SER A 18 -7.04 -44.58 12.86
N THR A 19 -8.27 -45.06 12.73
CA THR A 19 -8.73 -46.33 13.32
C THR A 19 -7.95 -46.83 14.55
N CYS A 20 -8.34 -46.35 15.73
CA CYS A 20 -8.31 -47.15 16.94
C CYS A 20 -9.75 -47.52 17.30
N CYS A 21 -10.16 -48.72 16.88
CA CYS A 21 -11.25 -49.47 17.50
C CYS A 21 -10.89 -49.75 18.95
N GLY A 22 -11.15 -48.80 19.84
CA GLY A 22 -11.30 -49.05 21.27
C GLY A 22 -12.77 -49.26 21.57
N GLN A 23 -13.16 -50.48 21.94
CA GLN A 23 -14.51 -50.81 22.39
C GLN A 23 -14.97 -49.85 23.50
N LEU A 24 -15.79 -48.87 23.16
CA LEU A 24 -16.65 -48.18 24.10
C LEU A 24 -17.74 -49.20 24.50
N ARG A 25 -17.54 -49.88 25.63
CA ARG A 25 -18.64 -50.50 26.36
C ARG A 25 -19.61 -49.38 26.72
N VAL A 26 -20.67 -49.24 25.93
CA VAL A 26 -21.86 -48.46 26.26
C VAL A 26 -22.53 -49.17 27.42
N GLY A 27 -22.06 -48.88 28.64
CA GLY A 27 -22.78 -49.21 29.85
C GLY A 27 -24.03 -48.34 29.89
N THR A 28 -25.17 -48.95 29.60
CA THR A 28 -26.49 -48.36 29.80
C THR A 28 -26.74 -48.16 31.30
N ARG A 29 -26.09 -47.16 31.89
CA ARG A 29 -26.54 -46.62 33.17
C ARG A 29 -27.90 -45.99 32.91
N LEU A 30 -28.93 -46.60 33.48
CA LEU A 30 -30.28 -46.05 33.51
C LEU A 30 -30.21 -44.58 33.94
N PRO A 31 -30.93 -43.66 33.26
CA PRO A 31 -30.96 -42.27 33.65
C PRO A 31 -31.49 -42.20 35.09
N GLY A 32 -30.62 -41.77 36.00
CA GLY A 32 -31.02 -41.46 37.37
C GLY A 32 -32.10 -40.37 37.37
N PRO A 33 -32.89 -40.26 38.45
CA PRO A 33 -33.92 -39.24 38.56
C PRO A 33 -33.30 -37.85 38.31
N ALA A 34 -33.86 -37.12 37.36
CA ALA A 34 -33.46 -35.76 37.05
C ALA A 34 -33.75 -34.87 38.27
N TYR A 35 -32.72 -34.53 39.03
CA TYR A 35 -32.83 -33.51 40.05
C TYR A 35 -33.14 -32.17 39.38
N PRO A 36 -34.12 -31.39 39.89
CA PRO A 36 -34.35 -30.04 39.38
C PRO A 36 -33.06 -29.23 39.53
N PRO A 37 -32.68 -28.42 38.53
CA PRO A 37 -31.49 -27.59 38.63
C PRO A 37 -31.63 -26.63 39.82
N ASP A 38 -30.59 -26.51 40.64
CA ASP A 38 -30.62 -25.61 41.79
C ASP A 38 -30.83 -24.16 41.29
N PRO A 39 -31.74 -23.38 41.92
CA PRO A 39 -32.06 -22.01 41.51
C PRO A 39 -30.83 -21.08 41.50
N SER A 40 -29.81 -21.40 42.30
CA SER A 40 -28.53 -20.71 42.33
C SER A 40 -27.80 -20.71 40.99
N PHE A 41 -27.93 -21.77 40.18
CA PHE A 41 -27.32 -21.82 38.85
C PHE A 41 -28.00 -20.85 37.88
N LEU A 42 -29.33 -20.72 37.95
CA LEU A 42 -30.05 -19.78 37.09
C LEU A 42 -29.67 -18.34 37.40
N VAL A 43 -29.56 -17.99 38.69
CA VAL A 43 -29.09 -16.65 39.11
C VAL A 43 -27.67 -16.40 38.61
N GLY A 44 -26.77 -17.38 38.77
CA GLY A 44 -25.40 -17.28 38.26
C GLY A 44 -25.33 -17.06 36.74
N CYS A 45 -26.08 -17.85 35.97
CA CYS A 45 -26.16 -17.71 34.51
C CYS A 45 -26.69 -16.33 34.10
N VAL A 46 -27.76 -15.84 34.74
CA VAL A 46 -28.32 -14.51 34.44
C VAL A 46 -27.31 -13.41 34.72
N VAL A 47 -26.62 -13.46 35.87
CA VAL A 47 -25.58 -12.47 36.21
C VAL A 47 -24.46 -12.47 35.18
N VAL A 48 -23.97 -13.64 34.77
CA VAL A 48 -22.91 -13.75 33.75
C VAL A 48 -23.38 -13.16 32.42
N VAL A 49 -24.60 -13.49 31.97
CA VAL A 49 -25.16 -12.95 30.72
C VAL A 49 -25.28 -11.43 30.80
N VAL A 50 -25.80 -10.89 31.90
CA VAL A 50 -25.92 -9.43 32.10
C VAL A 50 -24.55 -8.76 32.06
N VAL A 51 -23.55 -9.31 32.75
CA VAL A 51 -22.17 -8.78 32.74
C VAL A 51 -21.60 -8.79 31.32
N VAL A 52 -21.76 -9.88 30.57
CA VAL A 52 -21.29 -9.97 29.18
C VAL A 52 -21.97 -8.91 28.30
N VAL A 53 -23.29 -8.74 28.42
CA VAL A 53 -24.04 -7.73 27.68
C VAL A 53 -23.53 -6.32 28.02
N VAL A 54 -23.33 -6.01 29.30
CA VAL A 54 -22.79 -4.71 29.73
C VAL A 54 -21.40 -4.47 29.15
N VAL A 55 -20.51 -5.46 29.19
CA VAL A 55 -19.16 -5.35 28.60
C VAL A 55 -19.24 -5.09 27.09
N VAL A 56 -20.09 -5.81 26.36
CA VAL A 56 -20.28 -5.61 24.92
C VAL A 56 -20.78 -4.18 24.64
N VAL A 57 -21.77 -3.70 25.40
CA VAL A 57 -22.28 -2.33 25.25
C VAL A 57 -21.18 -1.29 25.49
N VAL A 58 -20.38 -1.45 26.55
CA VAL A 58 -19.26 -0.55 26.85
C VAL A 58 -18.24 -0.54 25.71
N VAL A 59 -17.87 -1.70 25.18
CA VAL A 59 -16.94 -1.80 24.03
C VAL A 59 -17.50 -1.09 22.80
N VAL A 60 -18.79 -1.28 22.49
CA VAL A 60 -19.45 -0.60 21.36
C VAL A 60 -19.43 0.91 21.56
N VAL A 61 -19.75 1.41 22.75
CA VAL A 61 -19.69 2.85 23.07
C VAL A 61 -18.28 3.41 22.89
N VAL A 62 -17.25 2.71 23.38
CA VAL A 62 -15.85 3.14 23.20
C VAL A 62 -15.47 3.22 21.72
N VAL A 63 -15.84 2.21 20.92
CA VAL A 63 -15.58 2.21 19.47
C VAL A 63 -16.25 3.39 18.78
N VAL A 64 -17.53 3.67 19.11
CA VAL A 64 -18.26 4.82 18.56
C VAL A 64 -17.57 6.14 18.91
N VAL A 65 -17.15 6.32 20.17
CA VAL A 65 -16.42 7.53 20.61
C VAL A 65 -15.12 7.69 19.82
N VAL A 66 -14.33 6.62 19.65
CA VAL A 66 -13.08 6.67 18.87
C VAL A 66 -13.34 7.09 17.42
N ILE A 67 -14.37 6.53 16.78
CA ILE A 67 -14.75 6.91 15.40
C ILE A 67 -15.11 8.39 15.33
N VAL A 68 -15.92 8.89 16.26
CA VAL A 68 -16.32 10.31 16.30
C VAL A 68 -15.09 11.23 16.44
N VAL A 69 -14.14 10.88 17.32
CA VAL A 69 -12.91 11.66 17.52
C VAL A 69 -12.06 11.68 16.25
N VAL A 70 -11.89 10.53 15.58
CA VAL A 70 -11.11 10.44 14.34
C VAL A 70 -11.75 11.27 13.22
N VAL A 71 -13.07 11.19 13.06
CA VAL A 71 -13.81 11.97 12.06
C VAL A 71 -13.70 13.47 12.35
N ALA A 72 -13.85 13.89 13.61
CA ALA A 72 -13.69 15.28 14.01
C ALA A 72 -12.25 15.79 13.73
N ALA A 73 -11.23 15.01 14.07
CA ALA A 73 -9.84 15.36 13.79
C ALA A 73 -9.57 15.49 12.28
N ALA A 74 -10.08 14.55 11.46
CA ALA A 74 -9.96 14.63 10.01
C ALA A 74 -10.65 15.88 9.44
N ALA A 75 -11.84 16.23 9.93
CA ALA A 75 -12.55 17.44 9.53
C ALA A 75 -11.75 18.70 9.87
N VAL A 76 -11.13 18.77 11.06
CA VAL A 76 -10.24 19.88 11.45
C VAL A 76 -9.06 20.00 10.50
N VAL A 77 -8.40 18.88 10.15
CA VAL A 77 -7.27 18.88 9.20
C VAL A 77 -7.70 19.42 7.84
N VAL A 78 -8.86 18.98 7.32
CA VAL A 78 -9.39 19.48 6.04
C VAL A 78 -9.65 20.98 6.10
N VAL A 79 -10.25 21.49 7.18
CA VAL A 79 -10.49 22.93 7.36
C VAL A 79 -9.18 23.72 7.44
N VAL A 80 -8.17 23.21 8.15
CA VAL A 80 -6.85 23.85 8.26
C VAL A 80 -6.17 23.89 6.89
N VAL A 81 -6.17 22.78 6.14
CA VAL A 81 -5.61 22.73 4.78
C VAL A 81 -6.36 23.66 3.84
N ALA A 82 -7.69 23.73 3.92
CA ALA A 82 -8.49 24.64 3.11
C ALA A 82 -8.20 26.12 3.42
N ARG A 83 -7.86 26.45 4.68
CA ARG A 83 -7.51 27.82 5.08
C ARG A 83 -6.08 28.23 4.72
N HIS A 84 -5.14 27.30 4.74
CA HIS A 84 -3.74 27.57 4.41
C HIS A 84 -3.38 27.34 2.95
N GLY A 85 -4.25 26.67 2.19
CA GLY A 85 -4.04 26.32 0.80
C GLY A 85 -4.45 27.41 -0.18
N GLU A 86 -4.19 28.70 0.08
CA GLU A 86 -4.09 29.63 -1.04
C GLU A 86 -2.88 29.17 -1.86
N PRO A 87 -3.08 28.59 -3.06
CA PRO A 87 -1.96 28.23 -3.89
C PRO A 87 -1.29 29.54 -4.23
N THR A 88 -0.06 29.72 -3.76
CA THR A 88 0.82 30.77 -4.27
C THR A 88 0.83 30.56 -5.77
N ARG A 89 0.06 31.39 -6.47
CA ARG A 89 -0.04 31.43 -7.93
C ARG A 89 1.33 31.92 -8.36
N GLN A 90 2.30 31.01 -8.38
CA GLN A 90 3.62 31.29 -8.90
C GLN A 90 3.38 31.80 -10.30
N HIS A 91 3.64 33.09 -10.47
CA HIS A 91 3.74 33.75 -11.75
C HIS A 91 4.59 32.85 -12.63
N PHE A 92 3.93 32.06 -13.48
CA PHE A 92 4.52 31.52 -14.70
C PHE A 92 4.87 32.77 -15.50
N ARG A 93 6.07 33.31 -15.26
CA ARG A 93 6.70 34.26 -16.17
C ARG A 93 6.78 33.53 -17.49
N ASN A 94 6.09 34.07 -18.48
CA ASN A 94 6.20 33.75 -19.89
C ASN A 94 7.67 33.50 -20.27
N CYS A 95 8.06 32.24 -20.43
CA CYS A 95 9.21 31.92 -21.25
C CYS A 95 8.73 31.97 -22.70
N SER A 96 9.10 33.04 -23.40
CA SER A 96 9.00 33.12 -24.85
C SER A 96 9.73 31.94 -25.50
N PRO A 97 9.15 31.30 -26.52
CA PRO A 97 9.88 30.33 -27.32
C PRO A 97 10.95 31.07 -28.14
N SER A 98 12.22 30.79 -27.87
CA SER A 98 13.31 31.11 -28.80
C SER A 98 13.34 30.04 -29.89
N PRO A 99 13.36 30.41 -31.18
CA PRO A 99 13.42 29.46 -32.29
C PRO A 99 14.87 29.08 -32.62
N LYS A 100 15.02 27.86 -33.18
CA LYS A 100 16.23 27.19 -33.70
C LYS A 100 16.95 26.39 -32.61
N ASP A 101 17.07 25.07 -32.72
CA ASP A 101 17.89 24.43 -33.75
C ASP A 101 17.29 23.18 -34.40
N VAL A 102 17.67 23.05 -35.67
CA VAL A 102 17.47 21.94 -36.59
C VAL A 102 18.29 20.74 -36.11
N CYS A 103 17.64 19.59 -35.94
CA CYS A 103 18.31 18.30 -36.03
C CYS A 103 17.65 17.52 -37.15
N ASP A 104 18.32 17.54 -38.32
CA ASP A 104 18.15 16.54 -39.35
C ASP A 104 18.59 15.19 -38.78
N GLU A 105 17.66 14.24 -38.67
CA GLU A 105 18.01 12.83 -38.65
C GLU A 105 17.16 12.11 -39.70
N SER A 106 17.70 12.13 -40.92
CA SER A 106 17.34 11.18 -41.96
C SER A 106 17.98 9.84 -41.62
N SER A 107 17.19 8.84 -41.23
CA SER A 107 17.44 7.47 -41.71
C SER A 107 16.21 6.58 -41.52
N ALA A 108 16.07 5.68 -42.50
CA ALA A 108 15.18 4.54 -42.64
C ALA A 108 14.68 3.94 -41.30
N TYR A 109 13.45 3.43 -41.18
CA TYR A 109 12.93 2.29 -41.94
C TYR A 109 11.41 2.40 -42.18
N ALA A 110 11.03 2.39 -43.46
CA ALA A 110 9.72 1.93 -43.90
C ALA A 110 9.82 0.44 -44.24
N GLY A 111 8.93 -0.40 -43.71
CA GLY A 111 8.84 -1.79 -44.14
C GLY A 111 8.07 -2.73 -43.22
N LEU A 112 6.75 -2.84 -43.47
CA LEU A 112 5.99 -4.11 -43.58
C LEU A 112 6.05 -5.07 -42.36
N LYS A 113 4.96 -5.44 -41.67
CA LYS A 113 3.77 -6.15 -42.17
C LYS A 113 2.90 -6.59 -40.97
N SER A 114 1.58 -6.47 -41.14
CA SER A 114 0.50 -7.35 -40.66
C SER A 114 0.52 -7.96 -39.25
N SER A 115 -0.64 -7.77 -38.61
CA SER A 115 -1.36 -8.76 -37.80
C SER A 115 -0.79 -9.05 -36.41
N GLU A 116 -1.36 -8.42 -35.39
CA GLU A 116 -2.35 -9.08 -34.53
C GLU A 116 -2.88 -8.08 -33.49
N THR A 117 -4.19 -7.86 -33.53
CA THR A 117 -4.93 -7.00 -32.64
C THR A 117 -5.09 -7.70 -31.29
N TYR A 118 -4.18 -7.45 -30.34
CA TYR A 118 -4.40 -7.91 -28.97
C TYR A 118 -5.34 -6.94 -28.24
N THR A 119 -6.64 -7.18 -28.42
CA THR A 119 -7.66 -6.64 -27.51
C THR A 119 -7.51 -7.33 -26.15
N CYS A 120 -7.02 -6.60 -25.15
CA CYS A 120 -7.06 -7.09 -23.76
C CYS A 120 -8.50 -6.98 -23.24
N GLY A 121 -9.26 -8.06 -23.46
CA GLY A 121 -10.29 -8.57 -22.54
C GLY A 121 -11.52 -7.71 -22.31
N LYS A 122 -12.51 -7.84 -23.20
CA LYS A 122 -13.92 -7.65 -22.83
C LYS A 122 -14.35 -8.74 -21.84
N GLU A 123 -14.84 -8.26 -20.71
CA GLU A 123 -16.01 -8.70 -19.95
C GLU A 123 -16.66 -10.03 -20.40
N HIS A 124 -16.54 -11.04 -19.54
CA HIS A 124 -17.56 -12.07 -19.39
C HIS A 124 -18.18 -11.93 -18.00
N THR A 125 -19.35 -11.30 -17.99
CA THR A 125 -20.29 -11.28 -16.88
C THR A 125 -20.83 -12.69 -16.62
N ASN A 126 -20.59 -13.24 -15.44
CA ASN A 126 -21.55 -14.11 -14.76
C ASN A 126 -21.64 -13.65 -13.30
N GLY A 127 -22.87 -13.39 -12.88
CA GLY A 127 -23.20 -12.48 -11.79
C GLY A 127 -22.65 -12.83 -10.42
N LEU A 128 -21.97 -11.85 -9.81
CA LEU A 128 -22.04 -11.53 -8.37
C LEU A 128 -21.42 -10.14 -8.11
N LEU A 129 -21.90 -9.14 -8.87
CA LEU A 129 -21.39 -7.78 -8.82
C LEU A 129 -22.47 -6.87 -8.25
N ARG A 130 -22.36 -6.60 -6.95
CA ARG A 130 -22.77 -5.37 -6.27
C ARG A 130 -22.18 -5.46 -4.88
N LEU A 131 -21.03 -4.83 -4.66
CA LEU A 131 -20.63 -4.24 -3.35
C LEU A 131 -19.22 -3.60 -3.33
N PHE A 132 -18.64 -3.19 -4.47
CA PHE A 132 -17.44 -2.34 -4.45
C PHE A 132 -17.49 -1.26 -5.54
N HIS A 133 -18.40 -0.30 -5.40
CA HIS A 133 -18.26 1.02 -6.00
C HIS A 133 -17.61 1.97 -4.98
N HIS A 134 -16.34 1.72 -4.64
CA HIS A 134 -15.50 2.82 -4.17
C HIS A 134 -15.01 3.54 -5.42
N GLY A 135 -15.34 4.83 -5.53
CA GLY A 135 -15.08 5.66 -6.69
C GLY A 135 -13.62 5.54 -7.16
N TRP A 136 -13.43 4.81 -8.24
CA TRP A 136 -12.18 4.82 -8.99
C TRP A 136 -12.03 6.21 -9.58
N ILE A 137 -11.19 7.04 -8.97
CA ILE A 137 -10.78 8.32 -9.54
C ILE A 137 -9.70 7.97 -10.56
N PRO A 138 -9.95 8.16 -11.87
CA PRO A 138 -8.89 7.96 -12.85
C PRO A 138 -7.73 8.91 -12.51
N PRO A 139 -6.48 8.43 -12.53
CA PRO A 139 -5.34 9.30 -12.28
C PRO A 139 -5.39 10.48 -13.27
N LYS A 140 -5.32 11.71 -12.75
CA LYS A 140 -5.33 12.94 -13.56
C LYS A 140 -4.12 13.06 -14.49
N GLU A 141 -3.11 12.23 -14.26
CA GLU A 141 -1.87 12.19 -15.03
C GLU A 141 -2.04 11.19 -16.17
N GLN A 142 -2.34 11.70 -17.36
CA GLN A 142 -2.28 10.91 -18.59
C GLN A 142 -0.81 10.69 -18.91
N LEU A 143 -0.38 9.45 -18.71
CA LEU A 143 0.97 9.03 -19.06
C LEU A 143 1.07 8.93 -20.59
N PRO A 144 2.22 9.29 -21.19
CA PRO A 144 2.43 9.15 -22.62
C PRO A 144 2.09 7.72 -23.06
N SER A 145 1.15 7.60 -23.99
CA SER A 145 0.83 6.36 -24.68
C SER A 145 2.09 5.86 -25.38
N GLU A 146 2.48 4.61 -25.11
CA GLU A 146 3.51 3.86 -25.86
C GLU A 146 4.99 4.25 -25.68
N ARG A 147 5.50 4.28 -24.45
CA ARG A 147 6.85 3.72 -24.23
C ARG A 147 6.73 2.55 -23.28
N GLU A 148 7.06 1.35 -23.77
CA GLU A 148 7.11 0.13 -22.97
C GLU A 148 8.34 0.21 -22.05
N LEU A 149 8.24 1.00 -20.97
CA LEU A 149 9.23 0.98 -19.91
C LEU A 149 9.17 -0.40 -19.24
N GLN A 150 10.33 -1.03 -19.05
CA GLN A 150 10.39 -2.25 -18.27
C GLN A 150 9.82 -2.00 -16.88
N ARG A 151 9.18 -3.02 -16.29
CA ARG A 151 8.54 -2.92 -14.97
C ARG A 151 9.46 -2.31 -13.90
N LYS A 152 10.77 -2.60 -13.95
CA LYS A 152 11.76 -2.04 -13.02
C LYS A 152 11.89 -0.52 -13.16
N ASP A 153 12.01 -0.02 -14.38
CA ASP A 153 12.08 1.42 -14.67
C ASP A 153 10.82 2.14 -14.23
N TRP A 154 9.68 1.50 -14.47
CA TRP A 154 8.40 2.05 -14.05
C TRP A 154 8.29 2.22 -12.53
N VAL A 155 8.75 1.22 -11.77
CA VAL A 155 8.79 1.29 -10.31
C VAL A 155 9.75 2.38 -9.84
N THR A 156 10.93 2.50 -10.46
CA THR A 156 11.91 3.54 -10.14
C THR A 156 11.36 4.94 -10.42
N LEU A 157 10.71 5.13 -11.57
CA LEU A 157 10.07 6.40 -11.94
C LEU A 157 8.96 6.78 -10.95
N ASN A 158 8.10 5.83 -10.58
CA ASN A 158 7.02 6.08 -9.62
C ASN A 158 7.56 6.38 -8.21
N ARG A 159 8.63 5.70 -7.79
CA ARG A 159 9.37 6.01 -6.55
C ARG A 159 9.92 7.43 -6.57
N ALA A 160 10.55 7.82 -7.69
CA ALA A 160 11.06 9.16 -7.88
C ALA A 160 9.94 10.21 -7.80
N ARG A 161 8.82 10.01 -8.51
CA ARG A 161 7.65 10.91 -8.49
C ARG A 161 7.00 11.01 -7.12
N ALA A 162 6.90 9.90 -6.39
CA ALA A 162 6.40 9.88 -5.01
C ALA A 162 7.40 10.50 -4.01
N LYS A 163 8.62 10.84 -4.45
CA LYS A 163 9.74 11.29 -3.59
C LYS A 163 10.12 10.26 -2.53
N VAL A 164 9.94 8.97 -2.84
CA VAL A 164 10.26 7.85 -1.95
C VAL A 164 11.31 6.97 -2.62
N GLY A 165 12.53 6.95 -2.08
CA GLY A 165 13.63 6.14 -2.63
C GLY A 165 14.74 5.85 -1.60
N LYS A 166 15.65 4.94 -1.95
CA LYS A 166 16.86 4.61 -1.19
C LYS A 166 17.94 5.68 -1.38
N THR A 167 17.61 6.92 -1.06
CA THR A 167 18.59 8.03 -1.13
C THR A 167 19.70 7.85 -0.10
N ALA A 168 20.88 8.44 -0.32
CA ALA A 168 21.98 8.34 0.64
C ALA A 168 21.60 8.87 2.03
N SER A 169 20.74 9.89 2.11
CA SER A 169 20.22 10.37 3.41
C SER A 169 19.39 9.30 4.14
N THR A 170 18.50 8.59 3.43
CA THR A 170 17.74 7.45 3.99
C THR A 170 18.66 6.30 4.39
N LEU A 171 19.63 5.95 3.55
CA LEU A 171 20.59 4.88 3.84
C LEU A 171 21.49 5.20 5.03
N HIS A 172 21.94 6.45 5.16
CA HIS A 172 22.71 6.93 6.30
C HIS A 172 21.87 6.91 7.59
N LYS A 173 20.60 7.37 7.53
CA LYS A 173 19.66 7.27 8.64
C LYS A 173 19.46 5.83 9.13
N TRP A 174 19.52 4.85 8.24
CA TRP A 174 19.43 3.42 8.56
C TRP A 174 20.78 2.76 8.85
N LYS A 175 21.88 3.53 8.93
CA LYS A 175 23.25 3.03 9.16
C LYS A 175 23.73 2.01 8.12
N LEU A 176 23.15 2.04 6.90
CA LEU A 176 23.58 1.24 5.75
C LEU A 176 24.68 1.91 4.93
N ARG A 177 24.90 3.22 5.16
CA ARG A 177 25.95 4.02 4.54
C ARG A 177 26.58 4.95 5.58
N HIS A 178 27.87 5.25 5.44
CA HIS A 178 28.62 6.09 6.38
C HIS A 178 28.36 7.60 6.19
N ASN A 179 28.02 8.04 4.98
CA ASN A 179 27.72 9.44 4.67
C ASN A 179 26.41 9.58 3.89
N SER A 180 25.79 10.75 4.03
CA SER A 180 24.56 11.16 3.31
C SER A 180 24.86 11.93 2.02
N GLU A 181 26.13 12.06 1.65
CA GLU A 181 26.58 12.93 0.57
C GLU A 181 26.18 12.41 -0.81
N CYS A 182 25.78 13.35 -1.67
CA CYS A 182 25.48 13.11 -3.07
C CYS A 182 26.79 13.10 -3.88
N PRO A 183 26.92 12.29 -4.95
CA PRO A 183 28.09 12.33 -5.83
C PRO A 183 28.39 13.70 -6.46
N CYS A 184 27.39 14.58 -6.56
CA CYS A 184 27.58 15.96 -7.01
C CYS A 184 28.25 16.88 -5.97
N GLY A 185 28.54 16.38 -4.76
CA GLY A 185 29.17 17.13 -3.67
C GLY A 185 28.20 17.74 -2.64
N ASN A 186 26.88 17.59 -2.81
CA ASN A 186 25.93 18.05 -1.80
C ASN A 186 25.99 17.17 -0.53
N GLN A 187 25.92 17.78 0.65
CA GLN A 187 26.03 17.10 1.96
C GLN A 187 24.87 16.12 2.22
N ASN A 188 23.70 16.39 1.66
CA ASN A 188 22.50 15.57 1.86
C ASN A 188 21.84 15.24 0.53
N GLN A 189 21.98 13.99 0.09
CA GLN A 189 21.25 13.45 -1.03
C GLN A 189 19.81 13.12 -0.59
N THR A 190 18.89 14.04 -0.84
CA THR A 190 17.44 13.83 -0.73
C THR A 190 16.83 13.60 -2.11
N MET A 191 15.60 13.06 -2.17
CA MET A 191 14.91 12.90 -3.46
C MET A 191 14.63 14.26 -4.10
N ASP A 192 14.28 15.27 -3.31
CA ASP A 192 14.09 16.63 -3.81
C ASP A 192 15.37 17.16 -4.45
N HIS A 193 16.50 17.04 -3.76
CA HIS A 193 17.80 17.44 -4.32
C HIS A 193 18.08 16.73 -5.65
N ILE A 194 17.93 15.41 -5.71
CA ILE A 194 18.14 14.62 -6.94
C ILE A 194 17.27 15.13 -8.10
N LEU A 195 16.03 15.53 -7.83
CA LEU A 195 15.05 15.90 -8.85
C LEU A 195 15.12 17.36 -9.29
N SER A 196 15.50 18.29 -8.40
CA SER A 196 15.44 19.74 -8.70
C SER A 196 16.79 20.45 -8.75
N GLU A 197 17.81 19.96 -8.03
CA GLU A 197 19.04 20.71 -7.78
C GLU A 197 20.32 19.98 -8.22
N CYS A 198 20.24 18.66 -8.35
CA CYS A 198 21.41 17.84 -8.66
C CYS A 198 21.81 18.03 -10.13
N THR A 199 23.10 18.30 -10.37
CA THR A 199 23.68 18.37 -11.71
C THR A 199 23.64 17.02 -12.43
N GLU A 200 23.65 15.91 -11.67
CA GLU A 200 23.48 14.53 -12.14
C GLU A 200 21.99 14.10 -12.17
N GLY A 201 21.08 15.04 -11.90
CA GLY A 201 19.65 14.85 -11.85
C GLY A 201 18.99 14.91 -13.23
N PRO A 202 17.72 14.50 -13.35
CA PRO A 202 16.96 14.59 -14.59
C PRO A 202 16.36 15.99 -14.69
N HIS A 203 16.83 16.81 -15.63
CA HIS A 203 16.27 18.15 -15.82
C HIS A 203 14.79 18.16 -16.29
N CYS A 204 14.22 17.03 -16.72
CA CYS A 204 12.84 16.96 -17.21
C CYS A 204 12.12 15.62 -16.95
N LEU A 205 12.08 15.15 -15.69
CA LEU A 205 11.43 13.86 -15.35
C LEU A 205 9.91 13.79 -15.64
N ARG A 206 9.25 14.93 -15.89
CA ARG A 206 7.81 14.97 -16.18
C ARG A 206 7.46 14.42 -17.56
N ASP A 207 8.32 14.61 -18.55
CA ASP A 207 7.95 14.42 -19.95
C ASP A 207 8.40 13.09 -20.56
N CYS A 208 8.89 12.13 -19.75
CA CYS A 208 9.38 10.81 -20.20
C CYS A 208 10.21 10.89 -21.51
N THR A 209 11.12 11.87 -21.58
CA THR A 209 12.05 12.04 -22.71
C THR A 209 13.17 10.99 -22.68
N ASP A 210 13.96 10.89 -23.75
CA ASP A 210 15.12 9.97 -23.78
C ASP A 210 16.13 10.27 -22.66
N ALA A 211 16.25 11.55 -22.29
CA ALA A 211 17.02 11.98 -21.12
C ALA A 211 16.47 11.41 -19.81
N ALA A 212 15.14 11.36 -19.63
CA ALA A 212 14.53 10.74 -18.47
C ALA A 212 14.79 9.22 -18.45
N GLN A 213 14.79 8.55 -19.60
CA GLN A 213 15.07 7.12 -19.68
C GLN A 213 16.54 6.79 -19.37
N ALA A 214 17.49 7.57 -19.90
CA ALA A 214 18.91 7.45 -19.56
C ALA A 214 19.13 7.67 -18.06
N TRP A 215 18.47 8.67 -17.49
CA TRP A 215 18.50 8.94 -16.06
C TRP A 215 17.92 7.78 -15.24
N ILE A 216 16.74 7.26 -15.58
CA ILE A 216 16.14 6.11 -14.86
C ILE A 216 17.10 4.92 -14.89
N THR A 217 17.73 4.66 -16.03
CA THR A 217 18.69 3.55 -16.17
C THR A 217 19.91 3.74 -15.26
N HIS A 218 20.45 4.95 -15.17
CA HIS A 218 21.57 5.28 -14.28
C HIS A 218 21.22 5.14 -12.79
N TRP A 219 20.00 5.56 -12.42
CA TRP A 219 19.57 5.62 -11.02
C TRP A 219 18.83 4.37 -10.55
N ARG A 220 18.43 3.46 -11.45
CA ARG A 220 17.65 2.25 -11.14
C ARG A 220 18.23 1.44 -9.97
N ASP A 221 19.55 1.32 -9.90
CA ASP A 221 20.22 0.52 -8.87
C ASP A 221 20.68 1.37 -7.66
N LYS A 222 20.47 2.69 -7.72
CA LYS A 222 20.91 3.67 -6.71
C LYS A 222 19.78 4.18 -5.80
N ILE A 223 18.51 3.93 -6.13
CA ILE A 223 17.29 4.34 -5.38
C ILE A 223 16.34 3.18 -5.11
#